data_AF-A0A521U9G9-F1
#
_entry.id   AF-A0A521U9G9-F1
#
_cell.length_a   1.000
_cell.length_b   1.000
_cell.length_c   1.000
_cell.angle_alpha   90.00
_cell.angle_beta   90.00
_cell.angle_gamma   90.00
#
_symmetry.space_group_name_H-M   'P 1'
#
loop_
_entity.id
_entity.type
_entity.pdbx_description
1 polymer ?
#
loop_
_entity_poly.entity_id
_entity_poly.type
_entity_poly.pdbx_seq_one_letter_code
_entity_poly.pdbx_strand_id
1 'polypeptide(L)'
;MPKKVIPLEAIPDIGSRIVRRDERDYLLVNDAMFTFYQRSMGELTPFFLALRDERKILGCRCTRCGLVRVPPFETRCPDCDFAPTELVEVGDVGTMLSTPPITYFANSLFQEQVPFGRGRVVLNGADTALSVNFYTTKGILVPGLVKKGSEMKVVFRDDRTGEITDIFCVPASELTPEQMTRKGLLQSELDWESAIEPPLPARTAEARARFDGALTELKAITTAMNSCERARQDIADWQRTIHVKTAGGDLTLRIDNGDLSLQDRLAGHPDFVMVCADPGTLLEGLGYNGSLTQAIMERKLWISKNPEFTTIFKLERMARSLARSKKT
;
A
#
# COMPACT_ATOMS: atom_id res chain seq x y z
N MET A 1 -15.19 -15.80 5.10
CA MET A 1 -14.79 -16.49 6.36
C MET A 1 -14.33 -15.42 7.34
N PRO A 2 -14.62 -15.53 8.64
CA PRO A 2 -14.14 -14.55 9.63
C PRO A 2 -12.61 -14.51 9.64
N LYS A 3 -12.04 -13.30 9.69
CA LYS A 3 -10.60 -13.07 9.77
C LYS A 3 -10.05 -13.73 11.05
N LYS A 4 -8.94 -14.44 10.93
CA LYS A 4 -8.26 -15.06 12.07
C LYS A 4 -7.37 -14.02 12.76
N VAL A 5 -7.18 -14.18 14.08
CA VAL A 5 -6.27 -13.31 14.88
C VAL A 5 -4.83 -13.43 14.40
N ILE A 6 -4.41 -14.64 14.02
CA ILE A 6 -3.12 -14.90 13.37
C ILE A 6 -3.43 -15.32 11.93
N PRO A 7 -2.95 -14.59 10.91
CA PRO A 7 -3.11 -14.98 9.52
C PRO A 7 -2.43 -16.32 9.23
N LEU A 8 -2.99 -17.13 8.32
CA LEU A 8 -2.47 -18.48 8.05
C LEU A 8 -1.05 -18.42 7.45
N GLU A 9 -0.80 -17.43 6.60
CA GLU A 9 0.49 -17.15 5.98
C GLU A 9 1.59 -16.76 6.99
N ALA A 10 1.22 -16.38 8.21
CA ALA A 10 2.16 -16.11 9.30
C ALA A 10 2.45 -17.35 10.17
N ILE A 11 1.72 -18.45 9.97
CA ILE A 11 1.90 -19.69 10.70
C ILE A 11 2.92 -20.55 9.94
N PRO A 12 4.09 -20.86 10.52
CA PRO A 12 5.08 -21.69 9.85
C PRO A 12 4.59 -23.13 9.69
N ASP A 13 4.96 -23.76 8.58
CA ASP A 13 4.73 -25.19 8.38
C ASP A 13 5.50 -26.03 9.42
N ILE A 14 4.95 -27.21 9.72
CA ILE A 14 5.65 -28.23 10.51
C ILE A 14 6.92 -28.61 9.75
N GLY A 15 8.08 -28.50 10.41
CA GLY A 15 9.33 -28.86 9.77
C GLY A 15 10.56 -28.61 10.62
N SER A 16 11.67 -29.16 10.14
CA SER A 16 12.99 -28.92 10.68
C SER A 16 13.99 -28.68 9.55
N ARG A 17 15.07 -27.96 9.84
CA ARG A 17 16.18 -27.75 8.92
C ARG A 17 17.50 -27.92 9.65
N ILE A 18 18.46 -28.54 8.97
CA ILE A 18 19.84 -28.64 9.46
C ILE A 18 20.57 -27.36 9.10
N VAL A 19 21.24 -26.76 10.09
CA VAL A 19 22.17 -25.64 9.90
C VAL A 19 23.55 -26.08 10.35
N ARG A 20 24.52 -26.03 9.44
CA ARG A 20 25.91 -26.37 9.74
C ARG A 20 26.71 -25.15 10.20
N ARG A 21 27.38 -25.26 11.35
CA ARG A 21 28.29 -24.26 11.94
C ARG A 21 29.46 -24.97 12.61
N ASP A 22 30.69 -24.50 12.39
CA ASP A 22 31.92 -25.05 12.99
C ASP A 22 32.02 -26.58 12.88
N GLU A 23 31.75 -27.08 11.66
CA GLU A 23 31.73 -28.52 11.33
C GLU A 23 30.70 -29.37 12.10
N ARG A 24 29.77 -28.73 12.81
CA ARG A 24 28.65 -29.39 13.51
C ARG A 24 27.32 -29.06 12.86
N ASP A 25 26.43 -30.05 12.89
CA ASP A 25 25.06 -29.93 12.41
C ASP A 25 24.12 -29.60 13.57
N TYR A 26 23.32 -28.55 13.42
CA TYR A 26 22.30 -28.14 14.37
C TYR A 26 20.92 -28.33 13.75
N LEU A 27 20.06 -29.10 14.42
CA LEU A 27 18.67 -29.26 13.99
C LEU A 27 17.84 -28.09 14.53
N LEU A 28 17.36 -27.23 13.64
CA LEU A 28 16.38 -26.21 13.96
C LEU A 28 14.99 -26.75 13.66
N VAL A 29 14.06 -26.63 14.61
CA VAL A 29 12.68 -27.08 14.47
C VAL A 29 11.74 -25.88 14.63
N ASN A 30 10.68 -25.84 13.86
CA ASN A 30 9.60 -24.89 14.08
C ASN A 30 8.71 -25.40 15.22
N ASP A 31 8.60 -24.64 16.29
CA ASP A 31 7.69 -24.93 17.41
C ASP A 31 6.74 -23.75 17.64
N ALA A 32 5.54 -24.05 18.15
CA ALA A 32 4.46 -23.08 18.27
C ALA A 32 4.09 -22.85 19.74
N MET A 33 4.18 -21.59 20.18
CA MET A 33 3.66 -21.14 21.46
C MET A 33 2.67 -20.01 21.21
N PHE A 34 1.40 -20.19 21.58
CA PHE A 34 0.36 -19.18 21.42
C PHE A 34 -0.28 -18.84 22.77
N THR A 35 -0.59 -17.57 22.97
CA THR A 35 -1.44 -17.11 24.07
C THR A 35 -2.41 -16.06 23.55
N PHE A 36 -3.70 -16.34 23.65
CA PHE A 36 -4.77 -15.43 23.24
C PHE A 36 -5.41 -14.79 24.46
N TYR A 37 -5.68 -13.49 24.39
CA TYR A 37 -6.33 -12.75 25.47
C TYR A 37 -7.59 -12.08 24.94
N GLN A 38 -8.65 -12.17 25.72
CA GLN A 38 -9.80 -11.29 25.59
C GLN A 38 -9.68 -10.19 26.64
N ARG A 39 -9.89 -8.95 26.22
CA ARG A 39 -9.95 -7.79 27.12
C ARG A 39 -11.02 -6.84 26.62
N SER A 40 -11.66 -6.14 27.56
CA SER A 40 -12.43 -4.96 27.21
C SER A 40 -11.51 -3.89 26.62
N MET A 41 -12.02 -3.07 25.71
CA MET A 41 -11.35 -1.83 25.29
C MET A 41 -11.41 -0.75 26.39
N GLY A 42 -12.01 -1.10 27.54
CA GLY A 42 -12.07 -0.28 28.74
C GLY A 42 -12.82 1.00 28.44
N GLU A 43 -12.24 2.11 28.88
CA GLU A 43 -12.82 3.41 28.64
C GLU A 43 -12.93 3.76 27.15
N LEU A 44 -12.21 3.13 26.21
CA LEU A 44 -12.34 3.44 24.77
C LEU A 44 -13.47 2.68 24.06
N THR A 45 -14.27 1.89 24.80
CA THR A 45 -15.32 1.07 24.21
C THR A 45 -16.32 1.89 23.38
N PRO A 46 -16.85 3.03 23.87
CA PRO A 46 -17.73 3.89 23.09
C PRO A 46 -17.11 4.38 21.77
N PHE A 47 -15.83 4.80 21.77
CA PHE A 47 -15.14 5.19 20.55
C PHE A 47 -15.10 4.07 19.50
N PHE A 48 -14.71 2.85 19.88
CA PHE A 48 -14.61 1.74 18.92
C PHE A 48 -15.98 1.19 18.48
N LEU A 49 -17.00 1.24 19.34
CA LEU A 49 -18.38 0.92 18.95
C LEU A 49 -18.91 1.94 17.92
N ALA A 50 -18.65 3.23 18.14
CA ALA A 50 -19.06 4.27 17.20
C ALA A 50 -18.38 4.13 15.83
N LEU A 51 -17.08 3.75 15.80
CA LEU A 51 -16.39 3.46 14.55
C LEU A 51 -17.02 2.25 13.83
N ARG A 52 -17.23 1.15 14.55
CA ARG A 52 -17.69 -0.13 13.99
C ARG A 52 -19.14 -0.08 13.53
N ASP A 53 -20.02 0.41 14.40
CA ASP A 53 -21.47 0.25 14.27
C ASP A 53 -22.15 1.51 13.70
N GLU A 54 -21.63 2.70 14.04
CA GLU A 54 -22.29 3.96 13.69
C GLU A 54 -21.60 4.73 12.56
N ARG A 55 -20.36 4.38 12.21
CA ARG A 55 -19.50 5.13 11.29
C ARG A 55 -19.31 6.58 11.72
N LYS A 56 -19.08 6.77 13.02
CA LYS A 56 -18.84 8.07 13.65
C LYS A 56 -17.47 8.08 14.33
N ILE A 57 -16.87 9.26 14.38
CA ILE A 57 -15.63 9.49 15.11
C ILE A 57 -15.98 10.27 16.36
N LEU A 58 -15.71 9.67 17.52
CA LEU A 58 -15.90 10.33 18.80
C LEU A 58 -14.59 10.93 19.29
N GLY A 59 -14.70 12.11 19.91
CA GLY A 59 -13.69 12.73 20.74
C GLY A 59 -14.22 12.99 22.14
N CYS A 60 -13.38 13.55 23.02
CA CYS A 60 -13.81 13.99 24.33
C CYS A 60 -13.51 15.48 24.52
N ARG A 61 -14.50 16.23 25.02
CA ARG A 61 -14.38 17.64 25.38
C ARG A 61 -14.18 17.78 26.88
N CYS A 62 -13.12 18.46 27.32
CA CYS A 62 -12.94 18.75 28.75
C CYS A 62 -13.95 19.81 29.22
N THR A 63 -14.63 19.55 30.35
CA THR A 63 -15.59 20.51 30.94
C THR A 63 -14.95 21.78 31.49
N ARG A 64 -13.63 21.78 31.71
CA ARG A 64 -12.88 22.91 32.28
C ARG A 64 -12.19 23.77 31.21
N CYS A 65 -11.37 23.17 30.35
CA CYS A 65 -10.62 23.92 29.33
C CYS A 65 -11.27 23.92 27.95
N GLY A 66 -12.32 23.14 27.72
CA GLY A 66 -13.01 23.05 26.43
C GLY A 66 -12.27 22.26 25.35
N LEU A 67 -11.03 21.82 25.58
CA LEU A 67 -10.23 21.10 24.58
C LEU A 67 -10.91 19.79 24.15
N VAL A 68 -11.00 19.56 22.85
CA VAL A 68 -11.56 18.35 22.21
C VAL A 68 -10.43 17.43 21.73
N ARG A 69 -10.32 16.23 22.32
CA ARG A 69 -9.29 15.23 21.96
C ARG A 69 -9.85 14.08 21.15
N VAL A 70 -9.07 13.63 20.17
CA VAL A 70 -9.32 12.47 19.32
C VAL A 70 -8.01 11.70 19.11
N PRO A 71 -7.94 10.38 19.43
CA PRO A 71 -8.95 9.60 20.15
C PRO A 71 -9.28 10.17 21.55
N PRO A 72 -10.45 9.85 22.13
CA PRO A 72 -10.89 10.45 23.38
C PRO A 72 -10.11 9.92 24.59
N PHE A 73 -9.86 10.80 25.55
CA PHE A 73 -9.60 10.42 26.95
C PHE A 73 -10.95 10.45 27.68
N GLU A 74 -11.69 9.34 27.62
CA GLU A 74 -13.14 9.34 27.82
C GLU A 74 -13.62 9.81 29.19
N THR A 75 -12.79 9.68 30.23
CA THR A 75 -13.24 9.97 31.59
C THR A 75 -12.68 11.28 32.17
N ARG A 76 -11.41 11.61 31.88
CA ARG A 76 -10.66 12.62 32.62
C ARG A 76 -9.65 13.36 31.74
N CYS A 77 -9.55 14.68 31.91
CA CYS A 77 -8.57 15.51 31.22
C CYS A 77 -7.25 15.59 32.02
N PRO A 78 -6.10 15.12 31.48
CA PRO A 78 -4.84 15.10 32.22
C PRO A 78 -4.27 16.51 32.48
N ASP A 79 -4.62 17.47 31.62
CA ASP A 79 -4.11 18.86 31.71
C ASP A 79 -4.95 19.74 32.65
N CYS A 80 -6.04 19.21 33.22
CA CYS A 80 -7.03 19.99 33.99
C CYS A 80 -7.32 19.37 35.34
N ASP A 81 -6.31 18.81 36.00
CA ASP A 81 -6.45 18.13 37.30
C ASP A 81 -7.54 17.05 37.25
N PHE A 82 -7.49 16.24 36.19
CA PHE A 82 -8.46 15.17 35.94
C PHE A 82 -9.93 15.65 35.97
N ALA A 83 -10.21 16.86 35.47
CA ALA A 83 -11.59 17.30 35.27
C ALA A 83 -12.36 16.33 34.35
N PRO A 84 -13.69 16.13 34.56
CA PRO A 84 -14.51 15.30 33.69
C PRO A 84 -14.44 15.72 32.23
N THR A 85 -14.64 14.76 31.33
CA THR A 85 -14.80 14.99 29.90
C THR A 85 -16.17 14.53 29.44
N GLU A 86 -16.64 15.10 28.34
CA GLU A 86 -17.90 14.75 27.67
C GLU A 86 -17.59 14.18 26.29
N LEU A 87 -18.16 13.03 25.94
CA LEU A 87 -18.05 12.49 24.59
C LEU A 87 -18.77 13.41 23.59
N VAL A 88 -18.11 13.68 22.48
CA VAL A 88 -18.61 14.52 21.38
C VAL A 88 -18.28 13.88 20.04
N GLU A 89 -19.18 13.97 19.06
CA GLU A 89 -18.88 13.60 17.68
C GLU A 89 -18.01 14.69 17.04
N VAL A 90 -16.94 14.29 16.35
CA VAL A 90 -16.11 15.18 15.53
C VAL A 90 -16.35 14.94 14.04
N GLY A 91 -15.95 15.88 13.20
CA GLY A 91 -16.03 15.74 11.76
C GLY A 91 -15.14 14.63 11.21
N ASP A 92 -15.45 14.17 10.01
CA ASP A 92 -14.68 13.17 9.26
C ASP A 92 -13.78 13.81 8.18
N VAL A 93 -13.70 15.14 8.15
CA VAL A 93 -12.75 15.91 7.33
C VAL A 93 -11.77 16.59 8.26
N GLY A 94 -10.51 16.67 7.86
CA GLY A 94 -9.47 17.34 8.63
C GLY A 94 -8.25 17.70 7.81
N THR A 95 -7.24 18.25 8.51
CA THR A 95 -6.00 18.71 7.90
C THR A 95 -4.81 17.87 8.36
N MET A 96 -3.97 17.46 7.42
CA MET A 96 -2.73 16.73 7.70
C MET A 96 -1.72 17.62 8.45
N LEU A 97 -1.35 17.24 9.67
CA LEU A 97 -0.54 18.06 10.59
C LEU A 97 0.91 18.23 10.13
N SER A 98 1.49 17.20 9.51
CA SER A 98 2.86 17.18 9.01
C SER A 98 2.94 16.39 7.71
N THR A 99 3.93 16.66 6.86
CA THR A 99 4.16 15.84 5.66
C THR A 99 4.43 14.39 6.09
N PRO A 100 3.56 13.45 5.73
CA PRO A 100 3.65 12.10 6.25
C PRO A 100 4.65 11.24 5.48
N PRO A 101 5.33 10.29 6.14
CA PRO A 101 6.11 9.26 5.45
C PRO A 101 5.19 8.24 4.75
N ILE A 102 5.71 7.63 3.68
CA ILE A 102 5.10 6.50 2.98
C ILE A 102 5.94 5.26 3.24
N THR A 103 5.27 4.15 3.57
CA THR A 103 5.90 2.85 3.75
C THR A 103 5.76 2.04 2.47
N TYR A 104 6.87 1.79 1.78
CA TYR A 104 6.93 0.85 0.66
C TYR A 104 7.40 -0.53 1.10
N PHE A 105 8.28 -0.59 2.10
CA PHE A 105 8.79 -1.83 2.67
C PHE A 105 8.25 -1.97 4.08
N ALA A 106 7.39 -2.97 4.28
CA ALA A 106 6.86 -3.31 5.58
C ALA A 106 7.29 -4.71 6.00
N ASN A 107 7.10 -5.04 7.28
CA ASN A 107 7.24 -6.42 7.73
C ASN A 107 6.09 -7.28 7.15
N SER A 108 6.19 -8.60 7.34
CA SER A 108 5.23 -9.57 6.79
C SER A 108 3.77 -9.26 7.15
N LEU A 109 3.50 -8.72 8.36
CA LEU A 109 2.15 -8.40 8.83
C LEU A 109 1.45 -7.27 8.04
N PHE A 110 2.21 -6.39 7.41
CA PHE A 110 1.67 -5.25 6.65
C PHE A 110 2.04 -5.28 5.17
N GLN A 111 2.62 -6.39 4.70
CA GLN A 111 3.13 -6.50 3.33
C GLN A 111 2.02 -6.39 2.27
N GLU A 112 0.79 -6.80 2.59
CA GLU A 112 -0.34 -6.66 1.65
C GLU A 112 -0.92 -5.24 1.62
N GLN A 113 -0.54 -4.39 2.60
CA GLN A 113 -1.05 -3.03 2.72
C GLN A 113 -0.16 -2.01 2.02
N VAL A 114 1.03 -2.39 1.57
CA VAL A 114 1.96 -1.44 0.96
C VAL A 114 1.62 -1.11 -0.51
N PRO A 115 1.86 0.14 -0.93
CA PRO A 115 2.29 1.25 -0.10
C PRO A 115 1.12 1.88 0.66
N PHE A 116 1.39 2.30 1.88
CA PHE A 116 0.47 3.10 2.68
C PHE A 116 1.21 4.24 3.36
N GLY A 117 0.53 5.37 3.50
CA GLY A 117 1.04 6.50 4.22
C GLY A 117 0.59 6.48 5.68
N ARG A 118 1.41 7.04 6.58
CA ARG A 118 1.09 7.17 8.00
C ARG A 118 1.12 8.63 8.41
N GLY A 119 -0.03 9.17 8.78
CA GLY A 119 -0.22 10.58 9.05
C GLY A 119 -0.89 10.87 10.38
N ARG A 120 -0.97 12.15 10.70
CA ARG A 120 -1.75 12.69 11.83
C ARG A 120 -2.67 13.77 11.29
N VAL A 121 -3.97 13.57 11.40
CA VAL A 121 -4.98 14.47 10.86
C VAL A 121 -5.71 15.16 12.00
N VAL A 122 -5.74 16.50 12.00
CA VAL A 122 -6.58 17.29 12.91
C VAL A 122 -7.95 17.41 12.27
N LEU A 123 -8.93 16.71 12.84
CA LEU A 123 -10.30 16.68 12.33
C LEU A 123 -11.06 17.95 12.68
N ASN A 124 -12.02 18.33 11.85
CA ASN A 124 -12.89 19.47 12.12
C ASN A 124 -13.66 19.26 13.43
N GLY A 125 -13.53 20.20 14.36
CA GLY A 125 -14.09 20.09 15.70
C GLY A 125 -13.19 19.40 16.73
N ALA A 126 -11.97 19.01 16.36
CA ALA A 126 -10.95 18.48 17.28
C ALA A 126 -9.76 19.44 17.41
N ASP A 127 -9.12 19.43 18.59
CA ASP A 127 -7.89 20.18 18.86
C ASP A 127 -6.64 19.30 18.81
N THR A 128 -6.80 17.97 18.81
CA THR A 128 -5.70 17.01 18.68
C THR A 128 -5.78 16.21 17.38
N ALA A 129 -4.65 15.64 16.99
CA ALA A 129 -4.54 14.88 15.74
C ALA A 129 -4.78 13.39 15.94
N LEU A 130 -5.65 12.82 15.09
CA LEU A 130 -5.87 11.38 14.97
C LEU A 130 -4.77 10.76 14.11
N SER A 131 -4.13 9.69 14.60
CA SER A 131 -3.19 8.92 13.80
C SER A 131 -3.95 8.05 12.81
N VAL A 132 -3.62 8.14 11.53
CA VAL A 132 -4.34 7.46 10.45
C VAL A 132 -3.37 6.86 9.43
N ASN A 133 -3.77 5.72 8.87
CA ASN A 133 -3.26 5.29 7.57
C ASN A 133 -3.98 6.09 6.48
N PHE A 134 -3.30 6.33 5.35
CA PHE A 134 -3.94 6.92 4.20
C PHE A 134 -3.46 6.30 2.88
N TYR A 135 -4.33 6.40 1.89
CA TYR A 135 -4.15 5.89 0.54
C TYR A 135 -4.57 6.96 -0.47
N THR A 136 -4.35 6.69 -1.75
CA THR A 136 -4.86 7.48 -2.87
C THR A 136 -5.75 6.59 -3.73
N THR A 137 -6.81 7.16 -4.30
CA THR A 137 -7.65 6.52 -5.31
C THR A 137 -7.11 6.77 -6.73
N LYS A 138 -6.02 7.53 -6.88
CA LYS A 138 -5.44 7.94 -8.17
C LYS A 138 -4.22 7.10 -8.56
N GLY A 139 -4.23 5.82 -8.21
CA GLY A 139 -3.18 4.85 -8.52
C GLY A 139 -2.22 4.62 -7.37
N ILE A 140 -0.92 4.72 -7.63
CA ILE A 140 0.12 4.43 -6.65
C ILE A 140 0.42 5.63 -5.74
N LEU A 141 0.51 5.38 -4.43
CA LEU A 141 0.88 6.40 -3.47
C LEU A 141 2.36 6.77 -3.59
N VAL A 142 2.66 8.05 -3.87
CA VAL A 142 4.03 8.57 -4.08
C VAL A 142 4.36 9.76 -3.16
N PRO A 143 5.66 10.04 -2.87
CA PRO A 143 6.04 11.16 -2.03
C PRO A 143 5.55 12.49 -2.63
N GLY A 144 5.14 13.41 -1.76
CA GLY A 144 4.64 14.73 -2.14
C GLY A 144 3.20 14.78 -2.65
N LEU A 145 2.49 13.64 -2.74
CA LEU A 145 1.05 13.61 -3.04
C LEU A 145 0.25 14.21 -1.87
N VAL A 146 0.56 13.77 -0.64
CA VAL A 146 0.06 14.36 0.60
C VAL A 146 1.20 15.12 1.28
N LYS A 147 0.93 16.35 1.74
CA LYS A 147 1.86 17.21 2.45
C LYS A 147 1.21 17.80 3.70
N LYS A 148 1.99 18.46 4.55
CA LYS A 148 1.44 19.30 5.62
C LYS A 148 0.39 20.25 5.04
N GLY A 149 -0.76 20.34 5.68
CA GLY A 149 -1.87 21.19 5.23
C GLY A 149 -2.78 20.56 4.18
N SER A 150 -2.49 19.35 3.67
CA SER A 150 -3.42 18.62 2.82
C SER A 150 -4.72 18.34 3.57
N GLU A 151 -5.84 18.66 2.94
CA GLU A 151 -7.16 18.29 3.44
C GLU A 151 -7.42 16.81 3.16
N MET A 152 -7.89 16.10 4.19
CA MET A 152 -8.07 14.66 4.20
C MET A 152 -9.50 14.34 4.62
N LYS A 153 -10.08 13.29 4.03
CA LYS A 153 -11.36 12.71 4.43
C LYS A 153 -11.10 11.34 5.05
N VAL A 154 -11.71 11.09 6.22
CA VAL A 154 -11.77 9.78 6.86
C VAL A 154 -12.80 8.92 6.14
N VAL A 155 -12.41 7.70 5.83
CA VAL A 155 -13.20 6.68 5.14
C VAL A 155 -13.25 5.44 6.01
N PHE A 156 -14.44 4.87 6.13
CA PHE A 156 -14.71 3.67 6.91
C PHE A 156 -14.58 2.44 6.03
N ARG A 157 -13.83 1.44 6.47
CA ARG A 157 -13.80 0.13 5.81
C ARG A 157 -15.18 -0.51 5.84
N ASP A 158 -15.48 -1.36 4.87
CA ASP A 158 -16.78 -2.05 4.82
C ASP A 158 -16.89 -3.09 5.95
N ASP A 159 -15.84 -3.89 6.13
CA ASP A 159 -15.69 -4.82 7.24
C ASP A 159 -14.94 -4.13 8.39
N ARG A 160 -15.59 -4.06 9.56
CA ARG A 160 -15.12 -3.31 10.73
C ARG A 160 -15.25 -4.19 11.96
N THR A 161 -14.22 -4.20 12.81
CA THR A 161 -14.16 -5.10 13.97
C THR A 161 -13.99 -4.39 15.31
N GLY A 162 -14.04 -3.06 15.32
CA GLY A 162 -13.76 -2.23 16.49
C GLY A 162 -12.28 -1.95 16.67
N GLU A 163 -11.56 -1.73 15.57
CA GLU A 163 -10.12 -1.38 15.58
C GLU A 163 -9.89 0.01 14.98
N ILE A 164 -8.73 0.61 15.28
CA ILE A 164 -8.38 1.92 14.69
C ILE A 164 -8.19 1.83 13.17
N THR A 165 -7.94 0.63 12.65
CA THR A 165 -7.78 0.29 11.24
C THR A 165 -9.11 0.13 10.50
N ASP A 166 -10.26 0.19 11.21
CA ASP A 166 -11.60 0.27 10.62
C ASP A 166 -11.79 1.56 9.81
N ILE A 167 -10.87 2.52 9.98
CA ILE A 167 -10.81 3.76 9.23
C ILE A 167 -9.45 3.95 8.56
N PHE A 168 -9.44 4.69 7.48
CA PHE A 168 -8.25 5.26 6.83
C PHE A 168 -8.60 6.63 6.25
N CYS A 169 -7.65 7.33 5.65
CA CYS A 169 -7.89 8.59 4.97
C CYS A 169 -7.56 8.53 3.48
N VAL A 170 -8.22 9.40 2.73
CA VAL A 170 -7.85 9.76 1.34
C VAL A 170 -7.78 11.29 1.23
N PRO A 171 -6.99 11.85 0.29
CA PRO A 171 -7.00 13.28 0.03
C PRO A 171 -8.39 13.75 -0.39
N ALA A 172 -8.89 14.83 0.23
CA ALA A 172 -10.21 15.38 -0.08
C ALA A 172 -10.38 15.76 -1.56
N SER A 173 -9.29 16.21 -2.19
CA SER A 173 -9.24 16.55 -3.62
C SER A 173 -9.52 15.38 -4.57
N GLU A 174 -9.50 14.14 -4.07
CA GLU A 174 -9.79 12.94 -4.86
C GLU A 174 -11.26 12.53 -4.83
N LEU A 175 -12.08 13.20 -4.02
CA LEU A 175 -13.48 12.89 -3.79
C LEU A 175 -14.41 13.85 -4.53
N THR A 176 -15.59 13.36 -4.90
CA THR A 176 -16.67 14.21 -5.43
C THR A 176 -17.27 15.08 -4.31
N PRO A 177 -17.96 16.19 -4.66
CA PRO A 177 -18.69 16.99 -3.67
C PRO A 177 -19.68 16.16 -2.83
N GLU A 178 -20.36 15.19 -3.44
CA GLU A 178 -21.30 14.30 -2.74
C GLU A 178 -20.57 13.42 -1.73
N GLN A 179 -19.44 12.81 -2.12
CA GLN A 179 -18.61 12.00 -1.21
C GLN A 179 -18.03 12.85 -0.07
N MET A 180 -17.67 14.11 -0.33
CA MET A 180 -17.16 15.01 0.71
C MET A 180 -18.20 15.31 1.78
N THR A 181 -19.47 15.50 1.39
CA THR A 181 -20.57 15.78 2.33
C THR A 181 -21.12 14.53 3.03
N ARG A 182 -20.84 13.34 2.49
CA ARG A 182 -21.26 12.06 3.07
C ARG A 182 -20.58 11.83 4.42
N LYS A 183 -21.36 11.80 5.49
CA LYS A 183 -20.90 11.32 6.79
C LYS A 183 -20.73 9.81 6.77
N GLY A 184 -19.61 9.31 7.28
CA GLY A 184 -19.37 7.87 7.38
C GLY A 184 -19.18 7.19 6.03
N LEU A 185 -18.52 7.88 5.09
CA LEU A 185 -18.22 7.39 3.75
C LEU A 185 -17.53 6.03 3.81
N LEU A 186 -18.05 5.05 3.09
CA LEU A 186 -17.52 3.69 3.03
C LEU A 186 -16.42 3.54 1.99
N GLN A 187 -15.54 2.57 2.21
CA GLN A 187 -14.50 2.18 1.26
C GLN A 187 -15.08 1.71 -0.07
N SER A 188 -16.20 1.00 -0.05
CA SER A 188 -16.94 0.58 -1.25
C SER A 188 -17.62 1.72 -2.01
N GLU A 189 -17.78 2.89 -1.37
CA GLU A 189 -18.31 4.11 -2.02
C GLU A 189 -17.20 4.91 -2.73
N LEU A 190 -15.94 4.45 -2.68
CA LEU A 190 -14.82 5.04 -3.41
C LEU A 190 -14.59 4.36 -4.76
N ASP A 191 -14.13 5.15 -5.73
CA ASP A 191 -13.68 4.63 -7.02
C ASP A 191 -12.18 4.30 -6.96
N TRP A 192 -11.87 3.00 -6.87
CA TRP A 192 -10.50 2.48 -6.86
C TRP A 192 -10.00 2.06 -8.25
N GLU A 193 -10.89 2.01 -9.24
CA GLU A 193 -10.60 1.45 -10.56
C GLU A 193 -10.26 2.53 -11.59
N SER A 194 -10.81 3.74 -11.43
CA SER A 194 -10.57 4.88 -12.33
C SER A 194 -9.35 5.71 -11.93
N ALA A 195 -8.21 5.05 -11.83
CA ALA A 195 -6.94 5.74 -11.66
C ALA A 195 -6.62 6.59 -12.91
N ILE A 196 -6.12 7.81 -12.71
CA ILE A 196 -5.83 8.74 -13.80
C ILE A 196 -4.40 8.49 -14.27
N GLU A 197 -4.26 7.99 -15.50
CA GLU A 197 -2.95 7.82 -16.13
C GLU A 197 -2.22 9.17 -16.27
N PRO A 198 -0.93 9.25 -15.89
CA PRO A 198 -0.17 10.46 -16.12
C PRO A 198 0.02 10.71 -17.62
N PRO A 199 0.04 11.98 -18.06
CA PRO A 199 0.21 12.30 -19.47
C PRO A 199 1.57 11.83 -19.98
N LEU A 200 1.57 11.26 -21.18
CA LEU A 200 2.79 10.89 -21.89
C LEU A 200 3.16 11.97 -22.92
N PRO A 201 4.46 12.20 -23.16
CA PRO A 201 4.91 13.01 -24.28
C PRO A 201 4.34 12.51 -25.62
N ALA A 202 4.26 13.41 -26.60
CA ALA A 202 3.85 13.03 -27.95
C ALA A 202 4.78 11.96 -28.54
N ARG A 203 4.21 11.02 -29.29
CA ARG A 203 4.98 9.98 -29.98
C ARG A 203 5.81 10.60 -31.08
N THR A 204 7.13 10.53 -30.96
CA THR A 204 8.07 10.96 -32.01
C THR A 204 8.82 9.75 -32.58
N ALA A 205 9.49 9.94 -33.72
CA ALA A 205 10.33 8.91 -34.32
C ALA A 205 11.49 8.52 -33.39
N GLU A 206 12.07 9.50 -32.68
CA GLU A 206 13.13 9.28 -31.69
C GLU A 206 12.63 8.48 -30.49
N ALA A 207 11.44 8.83 -29.98
CA ALA A 207 10.81 8.07 -28.90
C ALA A 207 10.53 6.63 -29.32
N ARG A 208 10.05 6.43 -30.56
CA ARG A 208 9.82 5.09 -31.12
C ARG A 208 11.12 4.28 -31.24
N ALA A 209 12.19 4.88 -31.77
CA ALA A 209 13.49 4.21 -31.88
C ALA A 209 14.05 3.80 -30.51
N ARG A 210 13.92 4.67 -29.49
CA ARG A 210 14.30 4.35 -28.10
C ARG A 210 13.48 3.19 -27.55
N PHE A 211 12.18 3.17 -27.83
CA PHE A 211 11.29 2.07 -27.45
C PHE A 211 11.66 0.75 -28.12
N ASP A 212 11.91 0.74 -29.43
CA ASP A 212 12.29 -0.48 -30.17
C ASP A 212 13.62 -1.07 -29.65
N GLY A 213 14.58 -0.20 -29.30
CA GLY A 213 15.83 -0.59 -28.64
C GLY A 213 15.58 -1.22 -27.26
N ALA A 214 14.85 -0.52 -26.39
CA ALA A 214 14.52 -1.03 -25.06
C ALA A 214 13.73 -2.34 -25.10
N LEU A 215 12.78 -2.48 -26.05
CA LEU A 215 11.99 -3.69 -26.24
C LEU A 215 12.86 -4.90 -26.60
N THR A 216 13.90 -4.70 -27.40
CA THR A 216 14.86 -5.76 -27.78
C THR A 216 15.61 -6.27 -26.55
N GLU A 217 16.11 -5.36 -25.70
CA GLU A 217 16.81 -5.72 -24.46
C GLU A 217 15.86 -6.34 -23.43
N LEU A 218 14.65 -5.81 -23.29
CA LEU A 218 13.61 -6.37 -22.43
C LEU A 218 13.30 -7.82 -22.80
N LYS A 219 13.15 -8.13 -24.09
CA LYS A 219 12.95 -9.51 -24.56
C LYS A 219 14.12 -10.41 -24.15
N ALA A 220 15.36 -9.94 -24.30
CA ALA A 220 16.54 -10.71 -23.91
C ALA A 220 16.61 -10.98 -22.40
N ILE A 221 16.30 -9.97 -21.57
CA ILE A 221 16.25 -10.12 -20.11
C ILE A 221 15.14 -11.09 -19.71
N THR A 222 13.96 -10.99 -20.31
CA THR A 222 12.86 -11.91 -20.05
C THR A 222 13.22 -13.35 -20.40
N THR A 223 13.88 -13.60 -21.53
CA THR A 223 14.41 -14.94 -21.86
C THR A 223 15.40 -15.43 -20.81
N ALA A 224 16.34 -14.58 -20.37
CA ALA A 224 17.31 -14.96 -19.35
C ALA A 224 16.64 -15.25 -18.00
N MET A 225 15.66 -14.45 -17.58
CA MET A 225 14.88 -14.67 -16.36
C MET A 225 14.12 -16.00 -16.42
N ASN A 226 13.47 -16.32 -17.54
CA ASN A 226 12.76 -17.59 -17.71
C ASN A 226 13.68 -18.81 -17.80
N SER A 227 14.97 -18.62 -18.11
CA SER A 227 15.96 -19.70 -18.05
C SER A 227 16.55 -19.93 -16.65
N CYS A 228 16.29 -19.02 -15.70
CA CYS A 228 16.80 -19.09 -14.34
C CYS A 228 15.73 -19.61 -13.38
N GLU A 229 15.87 -20.86 -12.92
CA GLU A 229 14.91 -21.51 -12.00
C GLU A 229 14.60 -20.65 -10.77
N ARG A 230 15.64 -20.08 -10.15
CA ARG A 230 15.49 -19.20 -8.99
C ARG A 230 14.64 -17.97 -9.29
N ALA A 231 14.83 -17.37 -10.47
CA ALA A 231 14.07 -16.19 -10.88
C ALA A 231 12.60 -16.54 -11.16
N ARG A 232 12.34 -17.68 -11.83
CA ARG A 232 10.97 -18.18 -12.05
C ARG A 232 10.24 -18.40 -10.72
N GLN A 233 10.90 -18.99 -9.73
CA GLN A 233 10.29 -19.26 -8.43
C GLN A 233 9.81 -18.01 -7.69
N ASP A 234 10.41 -16.84 -7.95
CA ASP A 234 10.01 -15.59 -7.31
C ASP A 234 8.62 -15.09 -7.77
N ILE A 235 8.18 -15.53 -8.96
CA ILE A 235 6.87 -15.24 -9.54
C ILE A 235 6.04 -16.50 -9.78
N ALA A 236 6.42 -17.63 -9.17
CA ALA A 236 5.57 -18.82 -9.10
C ALA A 236 4.24 -18.49 -8.40
N ASP A 237 3.17 -19.13 -8.84
CA ASP A 237 1.79 -18.92 -8.34
C ASP A 237 1.28 -17.48 -8.48
N TRP A 238 1.91 -16.68 -9.34
CA TRP A 238 1.45 -15.35 -9.68
C TRP A 238 1.00 -15.31 -11.14
N GLN A 239 -0.10 -14.64 -11.41
CA GLN A 239 -0.62 -14.45 -12.77
C GLN A 239 -1.07 -13.01 -12.92
N ARG A 240 -0.49 -12.28 -13.88
CA ARG A 240 -0.83 -10.90 -14.18
C ARG A 240 -0.64 -10.56 -15.65
N THR A 241 -1.59 -9.86 -16.24
CA THR A 241 -1.50 -9.15 -17.51
C THR A 241 -1.34 -7.66 -17.22
N ILE A 242 -0.23 -7.07 -17.67
CA ILE A 242 0.15 -5.70 -17.35
C ILE A 242 0.31 -4.95 -18.66
N HIS A 243 -0.48 -3.90 -18.84
CA HIS A 243 -0.30 -2.98 -19.96
C HIS A 243 0.74 -1.94 -19.56
N VAL A 244 1.80 -1.78 -20.36
CA VAL A 244 2.84 -0.76 -20.14
C VAL A 244 2.76 0.24 -21.26
N LYS A 245 2.51 1.51 -20.91
CA LYS A 245 2.41 2.63 -21.85
C LYS A 245 3.63 3.53 -21.73
N THR A 246 4.24 3.87 -22.87
CA THR A 246 5.44 4.71 -22.93
C THR A 246 5.33 5.78 -24.01
N ALA A 247 6.26 6.74 -24.03
CA ALA A 247 6.27 7.77 -25.08
C ALA A 247 6.54 7.22 -26.48
N GLY A 248 7.20 6.06 -26.61
CA GLY A 248 7.59 5.48 -27.90
C GLY A 248 6.70 4.35 -28.41
N GLY A 249 5.91 3.73 -27.53
CA GLY A 249 5.09 2.56 -27.84
C GLY A 249 4.47 1.95 -26.59
N ASP A 250 3.58 0.99 -26.80
CA ASP A 250 2.92 0.27 -25.72
C ASP A 250 3.25 -1.22 -25.83
N LEU A 251 3.39 -1.88 -24.70
CA LEU A 251 3.64 -3.32 -24.64
C LEU A 251 2.78 -3.98 -23.56
N THR A 252 2.62 -5.30 -23.68
CA THR A 252 2.02 -6.13 -22.63
C THR A 252 3.11 -6.98 -21.99
N LEU A 253 3.26 -6.86 -20.67
CA LEU A 253 3.97 -7.81 -19.84
C LEU A 253 2.95 -8.82 -19.30
N ARG A 254 3.24 -10.11 -19.43
CA ARG A 254 2.39 -11.16 -18.83
C ARG A 254 3.23 -12.09 -17.97
N ILE A 255 2.84 -12.17 -16.71
CA ILE A 255 3.32 -13.14 -15.73
C ILE A 255 2.33 -14.30 -15.72
N ASP A 256 2.81 -15.52 -15.91
CA ASP A 256 2.02 -16.74 -15.83
C ASP A 256 2.83 -17.84 -15.15
N ASN A 257 2.58 -18.04 -13.86
CA ASN A 257 3.13 -19.12 -13.03
C ASN A 257 4.64 -19.38 -13.26
N GLY A 258 5.48 -18.40 -12.92
CA GLY A 258 6.94 -18.52 -13.08
C GLY A 258 7.47 -18.00 -14.41
N ASP A 259 6.63 -17.84 -15.44
CA ASP A 259 7.04 -17.36 -16.74
C ASP A 259 6.68 -15.89 -16.96
N LEU A 260 7.66 -15.08 -17.37
CA LEU A 260 7.44 -13.70 -17.80
C LEU A 260 7.45 -13.64 -19.33
N SER A 261 6.52 -12.93 -19.94
CA SER A 261 6.42 -12.80 -21.40
C SER A 261 6.09 -11.37 -21.82
N LEU A 262 6.48 -11.02 -23.04
CA LEU A 262 6.39 -9.68 -23.60
C LEU A 262 5.69 -9.71 -24.97
N GLN A 263 4.76 -8.79 -25.19
CA GLN A 263 4.14 -8.54 -26.50
C GLN A 263 4.24 -7.06 -26.85
N ASP A 264 4.65 -6.74 -28.08
CA ASP A 264 4.76 -5.37 -28.60
C ASP A 264 3.40 -4.80 -29.06
N ARG A 265 2.42 -4.88 -28.15
CA ARG A 265 1.07 -4.33 -28.28
C ARG A 265 0.37 -4.46 -26.95
N LEU A 266 -0.69 -3.67 -26.76
CA LEU A 266 -1.68 -3.93 -25.74
C LEU A 266 -2.53 -5.13 -26.16
N ALA A 267 -2.58 -6.16 -25.32
CA ALA A 267 -3.30 -7.41 -25.58
C ALA A 267 -4.14 -7.80 -24.36
N GLY A 268 -5.36 -8.26 -24.61
CA GLY A 268 -6.30 -8.66 -23.56
C GLY A 268 -6.72 -7.52 -22.63
N HIS A 269 -7.37 -7.87 -21.53
CA HIS A 269 -7.68 -6.95 -20.44
C HIS A 269 -6.50 -6.94 -19.45
N PRO A 270 -6.00 -5.74 -19.05
CA PRO A 270 -4.97 -5.66 -18.04
C PRO A 270 -5.55 -5.87 -16.64
N ASP A 271 -4.82 -6.55 -15.77
CA ASP A 271 -5.07 -6.51 -14.33
C ASP A 271 -4.75 -5.11 -13.78
N PHE A 272 -3.70 -4.47 -14.30
CA PHE A 272 -3.36 -3.07 -14.06
C PHE A 272 -2.48 -2.48 -15.17
N VAL A 273 -2.33 -1.15 -15.16
CA VAL A 273 -1.54 -0.38 -16.12
C VAL A 273 -0.28 0.17 -15.45
N MET A 274 0.84 0.10 -16.15
CA MET A 274 2.06 0.83 -15.86
C MET A 274 2.23 1.96 -16.88
N VAL A 275 2.64 3.14 -16.42
CA VAL A 275 2.99 4.27 -17.29
C VAL A 275 4.40 4.74 -16.95
N CYS A 276 5.29 4.74 -17.93
CA CYS A 276 6.63 5.33 -17.83
C CYS A 276 6.98 6.01 -19.15
N ALA A 277 7.34 7.30 -19.10
CA ALA A 277 7.64 8.04 -20.33
C ALA A 277 8.84 7.44 -21.07
N ASP A 278 9.88 7.07 -20.32
CA ASP A 278 11.07 6.42 -20.84
C ASP A 278 11.01 4.89 -20.62
N PRO A 279 10.95 4.06 -21.69
CA PRO A 279 11.00 2.61 -21.55
C PRO A 279 12.29 2.10 -20.88
N GLY A 280 13.37 2.90 -20.89
CA GLY A 280 14.60 2.63 -20.15
C GLY A 280 14.37 2.46 -18.65
N THR A 281 13.35 3.12 -18.07
CA THR A 281 13.00 2.96 -16.65
C THR A 281 12.59 1.53 -16.31
N LEU A 282 11.83 0.88 -17.19
CA LEU A 282 11.43 -0.51 -17.01
C LEU A 282 12.63 -1.45 -17.20
N LEU A 283 13.47 -1.15 -18.19
CA LEU A 283 14.68 -1.90 -18.51
C LEU A 283 15.69 -1.88 -17.35
N GLU A 284 15.95 -0.71 -16.75
CA GLU A 284 16.86 -0.57 -15.60
C GLU A 284 16.39 -1.41 -14.40
N GLY A 285 15.10 -1.38 -14.10
CA GLY A 285 14.50 -2.13 -13.01
C GLY A 285 14.54 -3.65 -13.23
N LEU A 286 14.13 -4.12 -14.41
CA LEU A 286 14.16 -5.55 -14.75
C LEU A 286 15.58 -6.07 -15.01
N GLY A 287 16.50 -5.20 -15.41
CA GLY A 287 17.92 -5.52 -15.61
C GLY A 287 18.75 -5.50 -14.34
N TYR A 288 18.17 -5.16 -13.18
CA TYR A 288 18.87 -5.00 -11.90
C TYR A 288 20.00 -3.94 -11.94
N ASN A 289 19.82 -2.91 -12.79
CA ASN A 289 20.69 -1.72 -12.87
C ASN A 289 20.04 -0.48 -12.22
N GLY A 290 18.87 -0.68 -11.62
CA GLY A 290 18.08 0.32 -10.90
C GLY A 290 16.98 -0.38 -10.11
N SER A 291 15.95 0.37 -9.72
CA SER A 291 14.81 -0.14 -8.96
C SER A 291 13.51 0.44 -9.53
N LEU A 292 12.55 -0.44 -9.83
CA LEU A 292 11.18 -0.06 -10.16
C LEU A 292 10.50 0.63 -8.98
N THR A 293 10.79 0.20 -7.74
CA THR A 293 10.32 0.85 -6.52
C THR A 293 10.84 2.28 -6.44
N GLN A 294 12.13 2.50 -6.67
CA GLN A 294 12.72 3.85 -6.71
C GLN A 294 12.12 4.68 -7.86
N ALA A 295 11.95 4.09 -9.04
CA ALA A 295 11.31 4.77 -10.17
C ALA A 295 9.88 5.23 -9.84
N ILE A 296 9.12 4.44 -9.07
CA ILE A 296 7.80 4.85 -8.55
C ILE A 296 7.94 6.02 -7.58
N MET A 297 8.86 5.93 -6.62
CA MET A 297 9.10 7.01 -5.64
C MET A 297 9.50 8.33 -6.32
N GLU A 298 10.26 8.26 -7.42
CA GLU A 298 10.71 9.39 -8.23
C GLU A 298 9.71 9.82 -9.31
N ARG A 299 8.54 9.15 -9.39
CA ARG A 299 7.48 9.41 -10.39
C ARG A 299 7.91 9.20 -11.85
N LYS A 300 8.94 8.39 -12.08
CA LYS A 300 9.37 7.92 -13.41
C LYS A 300 8.54 6.74 -13.91
N LEU A 301 8.00 5.96 -12.98
CA LEU A 301 7.07 4.86 -13.22
C LEU A 301 5.81 5.08 -12.38
N TRP A 302 4.64 4.90 -12.97
CA TRP A 302 3.36 4.96 -12.28
C TRP A 302 2.61 3.64 -12.49
N ILE A 303 1.84 3.21 -11.48
CA ILE A 303 0.95 2.05 -11.60
C ILE A 303 -0.49 2.42 -11.21
N SER A 304 -1.46 1.84 -11.91
CA SER A 304 -2.87 2.20 -11.75
C SER A 304 -3.53 1.63 -10.50
N LYS A 305 -2.94 0.62 -9.87
CA LYS A 305 -3.51 -0.04 -8.68
C LYS A 305 -2.48 -0.13 -7.57
N ASN A 306 -2.78 0.49 -6.43
CA ASN A 306 -1.91 0.46 -5.25
C ASN A 306 -1.57 -0.98 -4.77
N PRO A 307 -2.52 -1.94 -4.70
CA PRO A 307 -2.22 -3.32 -4.30
C PRO A 307 -1.24 -4.07 -5.22
N GLU A 308 -1.15 -3.65 -6.49
CA GLU A 308 -0.26 -4.25 -7.49
C GLU A 308 1.20 -3.82 -7.32
N PHE A 309 1.52 -3.03 -6.29
CA PHE A 309 2.88 -2.85 -5.83
C PHE A 309 3.56 -4.17 -5.42
N THR A 310 2.78 -5.17 -5.01
CA THR A 310 3.28 -6.54 -4.80
C THR A 310 3.88 -7.13 -6.09
N THR A 311 3.28 -6.85 -7.25
CA THR A 311 3.80 -7.28 -8.56
C THR A 311 5.13 -6.59 -8.88
N ILE A 312 5.29 -5.32 -8.50
CA ILE A 312 6.58 -4.61 -8.62
C ILE A 312 7.67 -5.32 -7.81
N PHE A 313 7.38 -5.67 -6.55
CA PHE A 313 8.33 -6.41 -5.72
C PHE A 313 8.73 -7.76 -6.28
N LYS A 314 7.76 -8.49 -6.83
CA LYS A 314 7.98 -9.78 -7.48
C LYS A 314 8.91 -9.66 -8.68
N LEU A 315 8.69 -8.65 -9.54
CA LEU A 315 9.55 -8.36 -10.69
C LEU A 315 10.98 -7.96 -10.27
N GLU A 316 11.14 -7.07 -9.29
CA GLU A 316 12.47 -6.70 -8.78
C GLU A 316 13.19 -7.88 -8.13
N ARG A 317 12.44 -8.74 -7.43
CA ARG A 317 12.99 -9.95 -6.81
C ARG A 317 13.49 -10.93 -7.87
N MET A 318 12.71 -11.13 -8.94
CA MET A 318 13.11 -11.93 -10.12
C MET A 318 14.42 -11.40 -10.74
N ALA A 319 14.50 -10.08 -10.99
CA ALA A 319 15.70 -9.43 -11.52
C ALA A 319 16.93 -9.64 -10.63
N ARG A 320 16.76 -9.47 -9.32
CA ARG A 320 17.80 -9.72 -8.32
C ARG A 320 18.26 -11.18 -8.31
N SER A 321 17.35 -12.14 -8.43
CA SER A 321 17.68 -13.56 -8.45
C SER A 321 18.51 -13.94 -9.67
N LEU A 322 18.17 -13.43 -10.86
CA LEU A 322 18.99 -13.59 -12.06
C LEU A 322 20.38 -12.94 -11.91
N ALA A 323 20.46 -11.73 -11.36
CA ALA A 323 21.74 -11.06 -11.13
C ALA A 323 22.64 -11.84 -10.15
N ARG A 324 22.04 -12.49 -9.14
CA ARG A 324 22.76 -13.32 -8.17
C ARG A 324 23.21 -14.66 -8.76
N SER A 325 22.44 -15.28 -9.65
CA SER A 325 22.83 -16.56 -10.27
C SER A 325 24.04 -16.43 -11.19
N LYS A 326 24.32 -15.23 -11.72
CA LYS A 326 25.51 -14.94 -12.53
C LYS A 326 26.79 -14.70 -11.73
N LYS A 327 26.69 -14.55 -10.40
CA LYS A 327 27.85 -14.30 -9.50
C LYS A 327 28.38 -15.57 -8.83
N THR A 328 27.65 -16.68 -8.95
CA THR A 328 28.04 -18.04 -8.56
C THR A 328 28.63 -18.76 -9.76
#